data_AF-A0A529QF18-F1
#
_entry.id   AF-A0A529QF18-F1
#
_cell.length_a   1.000
_cell.length_b   1.000
_cell.length_c   1.000
_cell.angle_alpha   90.00
_cell.angle_beta   90.00
_cell.angle_gamma   90.00
#
_symmetry.space_group_name_H-M   'P 1'
#
loop_
_entity.id
_entity.type
_entity.pdbx_description
1 polymer ?
#
loop_
_entity_poly.entity_id
_entity_poly.type
_entity_poly.pdbx_seq_one_letter_code
_entity_poly.pdbx_strand_id
1 'polypeptide(L)'
;LFDLAFEARGLVLDIIERHGIECDLRLTGHLVGAVSASDVRDFEEEAECLAKVMKFTDVEILSSAEARQMVDTPYQGAVYERLGGHMHPLNYTLGLARAAVGAGVVIHENSVAVRLEREPSIRVFTDNGAVRARHVVLAGDALLKGLEPRVNSRIMPVGNYIVATEPLGERNVIPANVAVSDT
;
A
#
# COMPACT_ATOMS: atom_id res chain seq x y z
N LEU A 1 -9.20 -13.85 -3.87
CA LEU A 1 -8.06 -13.01 -3.42
C LEU A 1 -7.68 -12.03 -4.51
N PHE A 2 -7.46 -12.50 -5.74
CA PHE A 2 -7.21 -11.65 -6.91
C PHE A 2 -8.28 -10.57 -7.11
N ASP A 3 -9.55 -10.96 -7.30
CA ASP A 3 -10.65 -9.99 -7.50
C ASP A 3 -10.78 -8.99 -6.34
N LEU A 4 -10.62 -9.46 -5.10
CA LEU A 4 -10.67 -8.62 -3.90
C LEU A 4 -9.58 -7.52 -3.93
N ALA A 5 -8.40 -7.81 -4.46
CA ALA A 5 -7.34 -6.81 -4.61
C ALA A 5 -7.73 -5.72 -5.62
N PHE A 6 -8.38 -6.08 -6.73
CA PHE A 6 -8.87 -5.12 -7.73
C PHE A 6 -10.06 -4.30 -7.23
N GLU A 7 -10.98 -4.93 -6.50
CA GLU A 7 -12.08 -4.22 -5.82
C GLU A 7 -11.54 -3.22 -4.80
N ALA A 8 -10.54 -3.62 -3.99
CA ALA A 8 -9.89 -2.74 -3.03
C ALA A 8 -9.17 -1.56 -3.71
N ARG A 9 -8.47 -1.82 -4.82
CA ARG A 9 -7.88 -0.76 -5.66
C ARG A 9 -8.95 0.21 -6.15
N GLY A 10 -10.05 -0.30 -6.72
CA GLY A 10 -11.18 0.51 -7.17
C GLY A 10 -11.74 1.39 -6.07
N LEU A 11 -11.97 0.82 -4.88
CA LEU A 11 -12.44 1.55 -3.71
C LEU A 11 -11.51 2.69 -3.32
N VAL A 12 -10.19 2.47 -3.33
CA VAL A 12 -9.21 3.53 -3.03
C VAL A 12 -9.31 4.67 -4.04
N LEU A 13 -9.38 4.36 -5.34
CA LEU A 13 -9.50 5.35 -6.40
C LEU A 13 -10.80 6.15 -6.28
N ASP A 14 -11.92 5.47 -6.04
CA ASP A 14 -13.24 6.09 -5.83
C ASP A 14 -13.22 7.03 -4.62
N ILE A 15 -12.55 6.65 -3.52
CA ILE A 15 -12.43 7.50 -2.33
C ILE A 15 -11.59 8.74 -2.62
N ILE A 16 -10.47 8.58 -3.33
CA ILE A 16 -9.61 9.70 -3.73
C ILE A 16 -10.40 10.70 -4.57
N GLU A 17 -11.12 10.22 -5.58
CA GLU A 17 -11.93 11.06 -6.46
C GLU A 17 -13.07 11.74 -5.70
N ARG A 18 -13.89 10.96 -4.98
CA ARG A 18 -15.08 11.46 -4.26
C ARG A 18 -14.77 12.56 -3.27
N HIS A 19 -13.62 12.48 -2.60
CA HIS A 19 -13.23 13.41 -1.55
C HIS A 19 -12.16 14.41 -1.99
N GLY A 20 -11.75 14.41 -3.26
CA GLY A 20 -10.73 15.31 -3.79
C GLY A 20 -9.40 15.21 -3.03
N ILE A 21 -8.96 13.99 -2.73
CA ILE A 21 -7.77 13.77 -1.90
C ILE A 21 -6.50 14.02 -2.72
N GLU A 22 -5.79 15.10 -2.40
CA GLU A 22 -4.50 15.44 -3.01
C GLU A 22 -3.36 14.55 -2.48
N CYS A 23 -3.27 13.30 -2.97
CA CYS A 23 -2.23 12.34 -2.59
C CYS A 23 -1.20 12.05 -3.68
N ASP A 24 -1.04 12.94 -4.67
CA ASP A 24 -0.08 12.75 -5.77
C ASP A 24 -0.22 11.39 -6.46
N LEU A 25 -1.47 10.96 -6.69
CA LEU A 25 -1.75 9.68 -7.34
C LEU A 25 -1.22 9.66 -8.78
N ARG A 26 -0.38 8.66 -9.07
CA ARG A 26 0.17 8.37 -10.40
C ARG A 26 -0.23 6.96 -10.82
N LEU A 27 -1.13 6.87 -11.79
CA LEU A 27 -1.51 5.61 -12.44
C LEU A 27 -0.63 5.37 -13.67
N THR A 28 0.66 5.29 -13.41
CA THR A 28 1.72 5.13 -14.41
C THR A 28 2.17 3.67 -14.56
N GLY A 29 1.47 2.74 -13.89
CA GLY A 29 1.82 1.32 -13.86
C GLY A 29 2.88 0.99 -12.80
N HIS A 30 3.11 -0.30 -12.64
CA HIS A 30 4.12 -0.88 -11.76
C HIS A 30 5.08 -1.73 -12.59
N LEU A 31 6.37 -1.44 -12.49
CA LEU A 31 7.44 -2.21 -13.14
C LEU A 31 8.21 -3.00 -12.08
N VAL A 32 8.37 -4.30 -12.30
CA VAL A 32 9.29 -5.14 -11.53
C VAL A 32 10.49 -5.50 -12.41
N GLY A 33 11.66 -4.98 -12.07
CA GLY A 33 12.90 -5.21 -12.81
C GLY A 33 13.54 -6.54 -12.45
N ALA A 34 13.95 -7.32 -13.45
CA ALA A 34 14.66 -8.57 -13.26
C ALA A 34 16.16 -8.32 -13.09
N VAL A 35 16.74 -8.68 -11.94
CA VAL A 35 18.20 -8.60 -11.72
C VAL A 35 18.94 -9.76 -12.40
N SER A 36 18.26 -10.87 -12.67
CA SER A 36 18.83 -12.05 -13.31
C SER A 36 17.99 -12.57 -14.48
N ALA A 37 18.62 -13.37 -15.35
CA ALA A 37 17.91 -14.00 -16.47
C ALA A 37 16.95 -15.13 -16.04
N SER A 38 17.08 -15.66 -14.81
CA SER A 38 16.06 -16.56 -14.24
C SER A 38 14.78 -15.81 -13.92
N ASP A 39 14.89 -14.62 -13.33
CA ASP A 39 13.71 -13.83 -12.93
C ASP A 39 12.86 -13.43 -14.14
N VAL A 40 13.50 -13.19 -15.30
CA VAL A 40 12.78 -12.95 -16.56
C VAL A 40 11.90 -14.15 -16.95
N ARG A 41 12.41 -15.38 -16.79
CA ARG A 41 11.61 -16.59 -17.07
C ARG A 41 10.48 -16.75 -16.07
N ASP A 42 10.74 -16.48 -14.79
CA ASP A 42 9.71 -16.54 -13.75
C ASP A 42 8.58 -15.53 -14.04
N PHE A 43 8.91 -14.34 -14.53
CA PHE A 43 7.93 -13.35 -14.97
C PHE A 43 7.11 -13.80 -16.20
N GLU A 44 7.73 -14.46 -17.18
CA GLU A 44 7.02 -15.02 -18.33
C GLU A 44 6.01 -16.09 -17.89
N GLU A 45 6.40 -16.97 -16.98
CA GLU A 45 5.53 -17.99 -16.39
C GLU A 45 4.39 -17.37 -15.57
N GLU A 46 4.69 -16.33 -14.78
CA GLU A 46 3.69 -15.58 -14.00
C GLU A 46 2.68 -14.86 -14.91
N ALA A 47 3.15 -14.17 -15.95
CA ALA A 47 2.28 -13.50 -16.92
C ALA A 47 1.36 -14.49 -17.65
N GLU A 48 1.88 -15.67 -18.02
CA GLU A 48 1.08 -16.72 -18.63
C GLU A 48 0.00 -17.25 -17.65
N CYS A 49 0.36 -17.43 -16.38
CA CYS A 49 -0.57 -17.84 -15.32
C CYS A 49 -1.67 -16.78 -15.11
N LEU A 50 -1.31 -15.50 -15.01
CA LEU A 50 -2.25 -14.38 -14.87
C LEU A 50 -3.25 -14.35 -16.03
N ALA A 51 -2.77 -14.50 -17.26
CA ALA A 51 -3.63 -14.51 -18.44
C ALA A 51 -4.57 -15.73 -18.47
N LYS A 52 -4.05 -16.94 -18.18
CA LYS A 52 -4.84 -18.17 -18.30
C LYS A 52 -5.81 -18.39 -17.15
N VAL A 53 -5.36 -18.17 -15.92
CA VAL A 53 -6.09 -18.49 -14.68
C VAL A 53 -6.91 -17.30 -14.23
N MET A 54 -6.29 -16.14 -14.11
CA MET A 54 -6.93 -14.92 -13.58
C MET A 54 -7.62 -14.08 -14.65
N LYS A 55 -7.46 -14.44 -15.94
CA LYS A 55 -7.96 -13.66 -17.09
C LYS A 55 -7.46 -12.22 -17.11
N PHE A 56 -6.27 -12.02 -16.56
CA PHE A 56 -5.64 -10.72 -16.44
C PHE A 56 -4.55 -10.56 -17.49
N THR A 57 -4.71 -9.57 -18.37
CA THR A 57 -3.84 -9.36 -19.53
C THR A 57 -3.20 -7.97 -19.56
N ASP A 58 -3.33 -7.19 -18.47
CA ASP A 58 -2.71 -5.87 -18.33
C ASP A 58 -1.23 -5.94 -17.89
N VAL A 59 -0.58 -7.06 -18.21
CA VAL A 59 0.83 -7.34 -17.91
C VAL A 59 1.61 -7.50 -19.20
N GLU A 60 2.77 -6.88 -19.26
CA GLU A 60 3.67 -6.88 -20.41
C GLU A 60 5.08 -7.28 -19.96
N ILE A 61 5.70 -8.24 -20.67
CA ILE A 61 7.10 -8.59 -20.46
C ILE A 61 7.96 -7.69 -21.33
N LEU A 62 8.86 -6.96 -20.70
CA LEU A 62 9.77 -6.02 -21.34
C LEU A 62 11.16 -6.62 -21.47
N SER A 63 11.78 -6.42 -22.63
CA SER A 63 13.20 -6.65 -22.82
C SER A 63 14.04 -5.69 -21.95
N SER A 64 15.31 -6.02 -21.75
CA SER A 64 16.27 -5.13 -21.07
C SER A 64 16.28 -3.71 -21.66
N ALA A 65 16.18 -3.58 -22.99
CA ALA A 65 16.19 -2.29 -23.67
C ALA A 65 14.90 -1.48 -23.42
N GLU A 66 13.74 -2.13 -23.38
CA GLU A 66 12.44 -1.49 -23.08
C GLU A 66 12.37 -1.10 -21.60
N ALA A 67 12.77 -2.00 -20.69
CA ALA A 67 12.83 -1.71 -19.26
C ALA A 67 13.72 -0.50 -18.98
N ARG A 68 14.88 -0.39 -19.67
CA ARG A 68 15.80 0.73 -19.53
C ARG A 68 15.23 2.08 -19.98
N GLN A 69 14.28 2.08 -20.91
CA GLN A 69 13.58 3.32 -21.32
C GLN A 69 12.64 3.83 -20.23
N MET A 70 12.09 2.93 -19.41
CA MET A 70 11.16 3.27 -18.34
C MET A 70 11.86 3.63 -17.04
N VAL A 71 12.95 2.91 -16.74
CA VAL A 71 13.78 3.05 -15.53
C VAL A 71 15.24 2.93 -15.96
N ASP A 72 16.05 3.97 -15.77
CA ASP A 72 17.46 3.97 -16.21
C ASP A 72 18.33 3.12 -15.26
N THR A 73 18.13 1.80 -15.33
CA THR A 73 18.79 0.77 -14.52
C THR A 73 19.01 -0.46 -15.40
N PRO A 74 20.16 -1.15 -15.31
CA PRO A 74 20.52 -2.24 -16.22
C PRO A 74 19.87 -3.58 -15.85
N TYR A 75 18.53 -3.64 -15.81
CA TYR A 75 17.80 -4.89 -15.62
C TYR A 75 17.96 -5.83 -16.83
N GLN A 76 17.87 -7.15 -16.61
CA GLN A 76 17.90 -8.16 -17.67
C GLN A 76 16.59 -8.21 -18.48
N GLY A 77 15.52 -7.69 -17.90
CA GLY A 77 14.16 -7.57 -18.43
C GLY A 77 13.27 -7.02 -17.33
N ALA A 78 11.97 -6.93 -17.58
CA ALA A 78 11.02 -6.54 -16.54
C ALA A 78 9.63 -7.10 -16.82
N VAL A 79 8.79 -7.14 -15.80
CA VAL A 79 7.35 -7.24 -15.95
C VAL A 79 6.72 -5.89 -15.65
N TYR A 80 5.81 -5.44 -16.51
CA TYR A 80 5.12 -4.17 -16.38
C TYR A 80 3.61 -4.39 -16.30
N GLU A 81 3.01 -3.98 -15.18
CA GLU A 81 1.59 -4.07 -14.89
C GLU A 81 0.94 -2.68 -15.03
N ARG A 82 0.00 -2.55 -15.96
CA ARG A 82 -0.47 -1.24 -16.45
C ARG A 82 -1.43 -0.52 -15.49
N LEU A 83 -2.16 -1.25 -14.66
CA LEU A 83 -3.11 -0.69 -13.70
C LEU A 83 -2.44 -0.28 -12.39
N GLY A 84 -1.17 -0.62 -12.20
CA GLY A 84 -0.35 -0.23 -11.06
C GLY A 84 -0.09 1.27 -11.00
N GLY A 85 0.68 1.66 -9.99
CA GLY A 85 1.00 3.06 -9.75
C GLY A 85 1.45 3.32 -8.33
N HIS A 86 1.60 4.59 -7.99
CA HIS A 86 1.98 5.02 -6.66
C HIS A 86 1.22 6.29 -6.25
N MET A 87 1.27 6.57 -4.95
CA MET A 87 0.71 7.77 -4.35
C MET A 87 1.47 8.08 -3.07
N HIS A 88 1.33 9.31 -2.56
CA HIS A 88 1.86 9.72 -1.28
C HIS A 88 0.97 9.21 -0.12
N PRO A 89 1.38 8.17 0.63
CA PRO A 89 0.49 7.49 1.58
C PRO A 89 0.06 8.38 2.73
N LEU A 90 0.96 9.23 3.27
CA LEU A 90 0.60 10.16 4.34
C LEU A 90 -0.48 11.17 3.90
N ASN A 91 -0.36 11.75 2.71
CA ASN A 91 -1.35 12.69 2.19
C ASN A 91 -2.71 12.00 1.96
N TYR A 92 -2.69 10.74 1.49
CA TYR A 92 -3.90 9.92 1.41
C TYR A 92 -4.55 9.74 2.79
N THR A 93 -3.79 9.34 3.82
CA THR A 93 -4.28 9.19 5.20
C THR A 93 -4.85 10.50 5.76
N LEU A 94 -4.17 11.63 5.54
CA LEU A 94 -4.66 12.94 5.97
C LEU A 94 -5.95 13.34 5.22
N GLY A 95 -6.06 13.02 3.93
CA GLY A 95 -7.28 13.20 3.16
C GLY A 95 -8.44 12.38 3.70
N LEU A 96 -8.20 11.10 4.01
CA LEU A 96 -9.19 10.23 4.66
C LEU A 96 -9.65 10.80 6.00
N ALA A 97 -8.72 11.26 6.84
CA ALA A 97 -9.05 11.86 8.13
C ALA A 97 -9.93 13.10 7.97
N ARG A 98 -9.61 13.99 7.01
CA ARG A 98 -10.45 15.17 6.69
C ARG A 98 -11.85 14.75 6.22
N ALA A 99 -11.94 13.78 5.32
CA ALA A 99 -13.21 13.26 4.83
C ALA A 99 -14.07 12.66 5.97
N ALA A 100 -13.45 11.89 6.86
CA ALA A 100 -14.11 11.29 8.02
C ALA A 100 -14.62 12.37 8.99
N VAL A 101 -13.81 13.37 9.32
CA VAL A 101 -14.22 14.50 10.16
C VAL A 101 -15.37 15.28 9.50
N GLY A 102 -15.31 15.52 8.19
CA GLY A 102 -16.39 16.13 7.42
C GLY A 102 -17.70 15.34 7.48
N ALA A 103 -17.63 14.02 7.65
CA ALA A 103 -18.78 13.14 7.86
C ALA A 103 -19.24 13.04 9.33
N GLY A 104 -18.62 13.80 10.25
CA GLY A 104 -18.96 13.84 11.68
C GLY A 104 -18.20 12.85 12.57
N VAL A 105 -17.15 12.21 12.06
CA VAL A 105 -16.26 11.39 12.89
C VAL A 105 -15.43 12.27 13.81
N VAL A 106 -15.28 11.86 15.07
CA VAL A 106 -14.40 12.52 16.04
C VAL A 106 -13.09 11.73 16.12
N ILE A 107 -11.97 12.40 15.86
CA ILE A 107 -10.62 11.82 15.95
C ILE A 107 -9.94 12.34 17.22
N HIS A 108 -9.46 11.42 18.05
CA HIS A 108 -8.68 11.73 19.24
C HIS A 108 -7.23 11.30 19.04
N GLU A 109 -6.36 12.24 18.69
CA GLU A 109 -4.92 12.01 18.60
C GLU A 109 -4.28 11.97 20.01
N ASN A 110 -3.06 11.45 20.10
CA ASN A 110 -2.30 11.34 21.36
C ASN A 110 -3.08 10.66 22.51
N SER A 111 -4.01 9.76 22.16
CA SER A 111 -4.95 9.11 23.09
C SER A 111 -4.79 7.59 23.00
N VAL A 112 -3.60 7.10 23.38
CA VAL A 112 -3.25 5.67 23.25
C VAL A 112 -4.22 4.80 24.04
N ALA A 113 -4.80 3.79 23.38
CA ALA A 113 -5.61 2.78 24.04
C ALA A 113 -4.70 1.80 24.80
N VAL A 114 -4.82 1.79 26.12
CA VAL A 114 -3.96 0.98 27.02
C VAL A 114 -4.68 -0.24 27.58
N ARG A 115 -6.01 -0.25 27.56
CA ARG A 115 -6.81 -1.38 28.08
C ARG A 115 -8.18 -1.47 27.40
N LEU A 116 -8.58 -2.70 27.10
CA LEU A 116 -9.88 -3.03 26.51
C LEU A 116 -10.64 -3.97 27.45
N GLU A 117 -11.77 -3.51 27.98
CA GLU A 117 -12.74 -4.35 28.68
C GLU A 117 -13.91 -4.68 27.73
N ARG A 118 -14.45 -5.90 27.82
CA ARG A 118 -15.59 -6.34 27.00
C ARG A 118 -16.88 -6.50 27.79
N GLU A 119 -16.78 -6.82 29.08
CA GLU A 119 -17.92 -7.09 29.97
C GLU A 119 -17.97 -6.09 31.14
N PRO A 120 -19.16 -5.68 31.62
CA PRO A 120 -20.51 -5.95 31.06
C PRO A 120 -20.83 -5.08 29.82
N SER A 121 -19.88 -4.25 29.38
CA SER A 121 -19.97 -3.45 28.16
C SER A 121 -18.58 -3.09 27.67
N ILE A 122 -18.41 -2.91 26.36
CA ILE A 122 -17.10 -2.60 25.79
C ILE A 122 -16.64 -1.21 26.23
N ARG A 123 -15.48 -1.16 26.89
CA ARG A 123 -14.81 0.08 27.31
C ARG A 123 -13.34 0.06 26.89
N VAL A 124 -12.92 1.14 26.25
CA VAL A 124 -11.52 1.38 25.88
C VAL A 124 -10.98 2.46 26.80
N PHE A 125 -9.90 2.16 27.50
CA PHE A 125 -9.23 3.09 28.41
C PHE A 125 -7.98 3.66 27.74
N THR A 126 -7.73 4.92 28.04
CA THR A 126 -6.51 5.68 27.77
C THR A 126 -5.92 6.12 29.12
N ASP A 127 -4.74 6.73 29.12
CA ASP A 127 -4.14 7.27 30.35
C ASP A 127 -4.98 8.36 31.00
N ASN A 128 -5.80 9.08 30.22
CA ASN A 128 -6.55 10.26 30.66
C ASN A 128 -8.07 10.07 30.71
N GLY A 129 -8.58 8.85 30.48
CA GLY A 129 -10.02 8.61 30.45
C GLY A 129 -10.42 7.33 29.74
N ALA A 130 -11.73 7.17 29.50
CA ALA A 130 -12.28 5.99 28.83
C ALA A 130 -13.47 6.31 27.94
N VAL A 131 -13.63 5.52 26.88
CA VAL A 131 -14.77 5.57 25.96
C VAL A 131 -15.56 4.27 26.06
N ARG A 132 -16.89 4.37 26.15
CA ARG A 132 -17.80 3.23 26.06
C ARG A 132 -18.32 3.12 24.64
N ALA A 133 -18.27 1.91 24.07
CA ALA A 133 -18.73 1.66 22.70
C ALA A 133 -19.61 0.40 22.62
N ARG A 134 -20.44 0.34 21.59
CA ARG A 134 -21.20 -0.89 21.25
C ARG A 134 -20.34 -1.90 20.47
N HIS A 135 -19.41 -1.38 19.67
CA HIS A 135 -18.48 -2.16 18.85
C HIS A 135 -17.11 -1.51 18.91
N VAL A 136 -16.06 -2.32 18.81
CA VAL A 136 -14.67 -1.85 18.70
C VAL A 136 -14.01 -2.59 17.55
N VAL A 137 -13.36 -1.84 16.67
CA VAL A 137 -12.49 -2.36 15.61
C VAL A 137 -11.06 -2.06 16.03
N LEU A 138 -10.23 -3.11 16.09
CA LEU A 138 -8.80 -2.96 16.36
C LEU A 138 -8.07 -2.80 15.03
N ALA A 139 -7.64 -1.56 14.74
CA ALA A 139 -6.90 -1.19 13.54
C ALA A 139 -5.48 -0.68 13.85
N GLY A 140 -4.84 -1.26 14.88
CA GLY A 140 -3.50 -0.87 15.34
C GLY A 140 -2.35 -1.72 14.80
N ASP A 141 -2.64 -2.71 13.95
CA ASP A 141 -1.65 -3.64 13.37
C ASP A 141 -0.66 -4.19 14.43
N ALA A 142 0.64 -4.30 14.12
CA ALA A 142 1.69 -4.71 15.04
C ALA A 142 1.88 -3.78 16.26
N LEU A 143 1.23 -2.60 16.27
CA LEU A 143 1.37 -1.58 17.31
C LEU A 143 0.29 -1.65 18.40
N LEU A 144 -0.47 -2.75 18.47
CA LEU A 144 -1.46 -2.97 19.53
C LEU A 144 -0.87 -3.09 20.94
N LYS A 145 0.45 -3.30 21.10
CA LYS A 145 1.19 -3.23 22.39
C LYS A 145 0.52 -3.93 23.58
N GLY A 146 -0.07 -5.11 23.35
CA GLY A 146 -0.72 -5.93 24.38
C GLY A 146 -2.20 -5.63 24.63
N LEU A 147 -2.79 -4.67 23.92
CA LEU A 147 -4.21 -4.31 24.05
C LEU A 147 -5.14 -5.50 23.77
N GLU A 148 -4.78 -6.37 22.83
CA GLU A 148 -5.46 -7.65 22.57
C GLU A 148 -4.42 -8.78 22.43
N PRO A 149 -4.15 -9.52 23.51
CA PRO A 149 -3.11 -10.55 23.54
C PRO A 149 -3.25 -11.63 22.45
N ARG A 150 -4.49 -11.96 22.03
CA ARG A 150 -4.72 -12.98 21.00
C ARG A 150 -4.28 -12.55 19.60
N VAL A 151 -4.31 -11.24 19.33
CA VAL A 151 -3.84 -10.68 18.06
C VAL A 151 -2.33 -10.50 18.12
N ASN A 152 -1.83 -9.93 19.22
CA ASN A 152 -0.39 -9.71 19.43
C ASN A 152 0.44 -10.99 19.33
N SER A 153 -0.08 -12.14 19.79
CA SER A 153 0.65 -13.42 19.71
C SER A 153 0.79 -13.99 18.29
N ARG A 154 0.16 -13.35 17.29
CA ARG A 154 0.12 -13.80 15.89
C ARG A 154 0.77 -12.82 14.91
N ILE A 155 1.26 -11.68 15.40
CA ILE A 155 1.86 -10.64 14.56
C ILE A 155 3.34 -10.51 14.94
N MET A 156 4.22 -10.64 13.95
CA MET A 156 5.64 -10.38 14.08
C MET A 156 5.96 -9.04 13.39
N PRO A 157 6.50 -8.03 14.10
CA PRO A 157 6.88 -6.78 13.48
C PRO A 157 8.11 -6.97 12.58
N VAL A 158 8.05 -6.47 11.34
CA VAL A 158 9.16 -6.46 10.40
C VAL A 158 9.64 -5.02 10.24
N GLY A 159 10.94 -4.80 10.43
CA GLY A 159 11.56 -3.50 10.24
C GLY A 159 11.74 -3.21 8.75
N ASN A 160 10.98 -2.25 8.22
CA ASN A 160 11.16 -1.72 6.88
C ASN A 160 11.92 -0.39 6.96
N TYR A 161 12.86 -0.19 6.06
CA TYR A 161 13.69 1.02 6.01
C TYR A 161 13.45 1.75 4.70
N ILE A 162 13.33 3.07 4.77
CA ILE A 162 13.15 3.93 3.61
C ILE A 162 14.30 4.93 3.62
N VAL A 163 14.93 5.12 2.46
CA VAL A 163 15.98 6.12 2.25
C VAL A 163 15.50 7.10 1.20
N ALA A 164 15.76 8.39 1.43
CA ALA A 164 15.56 9.44 0.45
C ALA A 164 16.93 10.06 0.11
N THR A 165 17.15 10.36 -1.17
CA THR A 165 18.32 11.09 -1.62
C THR A 165 18.04 12.58 -1.68
N GLU A 166 19.09 13.39 -1.73
CA GLU A 166 18.98 14.76 -2.23
C GLU A 166 18.57 14.77 -3.72
N PRO A 167 17.86 15.82 -4.19
CA PRO A 167 17.43 15.90 -5.58
C PRO A 167 18.59 15.68 -6.56
N LEU A 168 18.39 14.82 -7.56
CA LEU A 168 19.47 14.37 -8.45
C LEU A 168 19.86 15.38 -9.55
N GLY A 169 19.27 16.59 -9.52
CA GLY A 169 19.42 17.60 -10.57
C GLY A 169 18.65 17.23 -11.84
N GLU A 170 19.30 17.31 -12.99
CA GLU A 170 18.72 16.95 -14.29
C GLU A 170 18.62 15.42 -14.52
N ARG A 171 19.25 14.61 -13.65
CA ARG A 171 19.21 13.15 -13.77
C ARG A 171 17.80 12.64 -13.43
N ASN A 172 17.21 11.89 -14.35
CA ASN A 172 15.92 11.23 -14.15
C ASN A 172 16.09 9.71 -14.22
N VAL A 173 16.14 9.08 -13.05
CA VAL A 173 16.36 7.63 -12.90
C VAL A 173 15.10 6.79 -13.21
N ILE A 174 13.91 7.40 -13.15
CA ILE A 174 12.64 6.75 -13.48
C ILE A 174 11.90 7.62 -14.51
N PRO A 175 12.36 7.69 -15.77
CA PRO A 175 11.75 8.54 -16.81
C PRO A 175 10.24 8.38 -16.96
N ALA A 176 9.72 7.16 -16.84
CA ALA A 176 8.30 6.87 -16.97
C ALA A 176 7.47 7.17 -15.70
N ASN A 177 8.11 7.55 -14.59
CA ASN A 177 7.49 7.79 -13.29
C ASN A 177 6.60 6.62 -12.81
N VAL A 178 6.97 5.39 -13.16
CA VAL A 178 6.28 4.17 -12.71
C VAL A 178 6.60 3.88 -11.25
N ALA A 179 5.70 3.14 -10.57
CA ALA A 179 6.13 2.45 -9.37
C ALA A 179 7.19 1.41 -9.77
N VAL A 180 8.28 1.29 -9.00
CA VAL A 180 9.35 0.33 -9.33
C VAL A 180 9.72 -0.53 -8.13
N SER A 181 9.98 -1.79 -8.39
CA SER A 181 10.62 -2.75 -7.49
C SER A 181 11.48 -3.71 -8.31
N ASP A 182 12.29 -4.55 -7.66
CA ASP A 182 13.13 -5.53 -8.32
C ASP A 182 13.30 -6.82 -7.48
N THR A 183 13.84 -7.86 -8.13
CA THR A 183 14.09 -9.19 -7.56
C THR A 183 15.48 -9.36 -6.97
#